data_AF-A0A1T4XBF0-F1
#
_entry.id   AF-A0A1T4XBF0-F1
#
_cell.length_a   1.000
_cell.length_b   1.000
_cell.length_c   1.000
_cell.angle_alpha   90.00
_cell.angle_beta   90.00
_cell.angle_gamma   90.00
#
_symmetry.space_group_name_H-M   'P 1'
#
loop_
_entity.id
_entity.type
_entity.pdbx_description
1 polymer ?
#
loop_
_entity_poly.entity_id
_entity_poly.type
_entity_poly.pdbx_seq_one_letter_code
_entity_poly.pdbx_strand_id
1 'polypeptide(L)' 'MSRATEAYKRLHHAMQESEPSCINDDRFILDDQPAHTLSYICRKCPVFDLCREYAEAERPKGGTWAGRSYRTTQSRQNKQ' A
#
# COMPACT_ATOMS: atom_id res chain seq x y z
N MET A 1 13.73 16.85 -5.60
CA MET A 1 13.25 15.56 -5.05
C MET A 1 11.74 15.68 -4.85
N SER A 2 10.94 14.68 -5.20
CA SER A 2 9.48 14.76 -5.07
C SER A 2 9.02 14.45 -3.65
N ARG A 3 7.79 14.87 -3.29
CA ARG A 3 7.17 14.50 -2.00
C ARG A 3 7.11 12.99 -1.81
N ALA A 4 6.79 12.24 -2.87
CA ALA A 4 6.74 10.79 -2.84
C ALA A 4 8.12 10.15 -2.62
N THR A 5 9.19 10.70 -3.21
CA THR A 5 10.56 10.24 -2.97
C THR A 5 10.97 10.38 -1.50
N GLU A 6 10.67 11.51 -0.87
CA GLU A 6 11.01 11.72 0.54
C GLU A 6 10.17 10.86 1.49
N ALA A 7 8.87 10.70 1.19
CA ALA A 7 8.00 9.79 1.93
C ALA A 7 8.49 8.33 1.82
N TYR A 8 8.93 7.91 0.62
CA TYR A 8 9.50 6.58 0.41
C TYR A 8 10.78 6.37 1.22
N LYS A 9 11.70 7.34 1.26
CA LYS A 9 12.93 7.23 2.06
C LYS A 9 12.62 7.01 3.55
N ARG A 10 11.67 7.78 4.11
CA ARG A 10 11.23 7.62 5.50
C ARG A 10 10.62 6.25 5.75
N LEU A 11 9.70 5.83 4.87
CA LEU A 11 9.09 4.50 4.94
C LEU A 11 10.15 3.40 4.88
N HIS A 12 11.05 3.47 3.90
CA HIS A 12 12.11 2.49 3.71
C HIS A 12 13.01 2.37 4.93
N HIS A 13 13.42 3.49 5.53
CA HIS A 13 14.18 3.50 6.78
C HIS A 13 13.42 2.80 7.91
N ALA A 14 12.15 3.15 8.12
CA ALA A 14 11.34 2.53 9.17
C ALA A 14 11.13 1.02 8.95
N MET A 15 11.06 0.56 7.69
CA MET A 15 10.99 -0.87 7.36
C MET A 15 12.30 -1.63 7.67
N GLN A 16 13.44 -0.94 7.75
CA GLN A 16 14.71 -1.56 8.20
C GLN A 16 14.77 -1.69 9.73
N GLU A 17 14.12 -0.76 10.45
CA GLU A 17 14.11 -0.75 11.91
C GLU A 17 12.97 -1.57 12.52
N SER A 18 11.89 -1.76 11.78
CA SER A 18 10.68 -2.43 12.24
C SER A 18 10.07 -3.27 11.13
N GLU A 19 9.86 -4.54 11.43
CA GLU A 19 9.29 -5.49 10.49
C GLU A 19 7.82 -5.12 10.16
N PRO A 20 7.49 -4.81 8.89
CA PRO A 20 6.12 -4.51 8.50
C PRO A 20 5.25 -5.75 8.58
N SER A 21 4.01 -5.62 9.07
CA SER A 21 3.11 -6.76 9.23
C SER A 21 2.67 -7.43 7.92
N CYS A 22 2.94 -6.81 6.77
CA CYS A 22 2.68 -7.38 5.45
C CYS A 22 3.86 -8.15 4.86
N ILE A 23 5.01 -8.20 5.55
CA ILE A 23 6.17 -8.96 5.08
C ILE A 23 5.79 -10.45 4.96
N ASN A 24 6.24 -11.10 3.88
CA ASN A 24 5.94 -12.51 3.58
C ASN A 24 4.45 -12.86 3.51
N ASP A 25 3.57 -11.88 3.32
CA ASP A 25 2.14 -12.09 3.11
C ASP A 25 1.76 -11.76 1.67
N ASP A 26 1.73 -12.79 0.83
CA ASP A 26 1.49 -12.66 -0.62
C ASP A 26 0.12 -12.02 -0.93
N ARG A 27 -0.83 -12.05 0.01
CA ARG A 27 -2.13 -11.39 -0.16
C ARG A 27 -1.98 -9.90 -0.45
N PHE A 28 -0.89 -9.26 -0.01
CA PHE A 28 -0.62 -7.84 -0.27
C PHE A 28 -0.19 -7.52 -1.70
N ILE A 29 0.25 -8.51 -2.46
CA ILE A 29 0.68 -8.37 -3.87
C ILE A 29 -0.30 -9.00 -4.86
N LEU A 30 -1.26 -9.82 -4.39
CA LEU A 30 -2.28 -10.42 -5.23
C LEU A 30 -3.21 -9.37 -5.87
N ASP A 31 -3.47 -9.56 -7.16
CA ASP A 31 -4.31 -8.69 -7.98
C ASP A 31 -5.80 -8.77 -7.65
N ASP A 32 -6.26 -9.96 -7.26
CA ASP A 32 -7.65 -10.31 -6.96
C ASP A 32 -8.00 -10.21 -5.47
N GLN A 33 -7.02 -9.88 -4.62
CA GLN A 33 -7.22 -9.70 -3.18
C GLN A 33 -7.83 -8.32 -2.88
N PRO A 34 -9.07 -8.24 -2.32
CA PRO A 34 -9.65 -6.95 -2.01
C PRO A 34 -8.93 -6.27 -0.83
N ALA A 35 -8.37 -5.08 -1.05
CA ALA A 35 -7.56 -4.38 -0.05
C ALA A 35 -8.24 -4.17 1.31
N HIS A 36 -9.57 -4.01 1.34
CA HIS A 36 -10.32 -3.80 2.58
C HIS A 36 -10.26 -5.00 3.54
N THR A 37 -10.10 -6.22 3.03
CA THR A 37 -9.99 -7.44 3.86
C THR A 37 -8.65 -7.50 4.59
N LEU A 38 -7.62 -6.82 4.09
CA LEU A 38 -6.30 -6.73 4.71
C LEU A 38 -6.14 -5.49 5.62
N SER A 39 -7.12 -4.59 5.61
CA SER A 39 -7.04 -3.31 6.34
C SER A 39 -6.79 -3.48 7.84
N TYR A 40 -7.28 -4.55 8.46
CA TYR A 40 -7.06 -4.82 9.87
C TYR A 40 -5.59 -5.15 10.20
N ILE A 41 -4.87 -5.78 9.26
CA ILE A 41 -3.43 -6.07 9.38
C ILE A 41 -2.68 -4.74 9.30
N CYS A 42 -3.02 -3.91 8.31
CA CYS A 42 -2.39 -2.60 8.15
C CYS A 42 -2.55 -1.71 9.38
N ARG A 43 -3.74 -1.68 10.00
CA ARG A 43 -4.01 -0.83 11.18
C ARG A 43 -3.15 -1.17 12.40
N LYS A 44 -2.57 -2.37 12.46
CA LYS A 44 -1.67 -2.81 13.53
C LYS A 44 -0.19 -2.71 13.14
N CYS A 45 0.10 -2.32 11.90
CA CYS A 45 1.45 -2.30 11.36
C CYS A 45 2.27 -1.13 11.95
N PRO A 46 3.51 -1.37 12.40
CA PRO A 46 4.34 -0.32 13.01
C PRO A 46 4.69 0.81 12.04
N VAL A 47 4.69 0.55 10.73
CA VAL A 47 4.99 1.53 9.69
C VAL A 47 3.72 2.10 9.02
N PHE A 48 2.54 1.94 9.62
CA PHE A 48 1.26 2.29 9.01
C PHE A 48 1.20 3.75 8.50
N ASP A 49 1.57 4.72 9.35
CA ASP A 49 1.46 6.13 8.99
C ASP A 49 2.38 6.53 7.84
N LEU A 50 3.61 6.00 7.83
CA LEU A 50 4.58 6.22 6.76
C LEU A 50 4.16 5.52 5.45
N CYS A 51 3.60 4.31 5.57
CA CYS A 51 3.04 3.57 4.44
C CYS A 51 1.90 4.35 3.80
N ARG A 52 0.99 4.90 4.62
CA ARG A 52 -0.11 5.76 4.16
C ARG A 52 0.42 7.01 3.47
N GLU A 53 1.38 7.72 4.08
CA GLU A 53 1.94 8.95 3.53
C GLU A 53 2.53 8.74 2.13
N TYR A 54 3.37 7.72 1.98
CA TYR A 54 3.94 7.36 0.69
C TYR A 54 2.85 6.99 -0.32
N ALA A 55 1.89 6.14 0.07
CA ALA A 55 0.87 5.66 -0.83
C ALA A 55 -0.10 6.76 -1.31
N GLU A 56 -0.40 7.74 -0.46
CA GLU A 56 -1.19 8.92 -0.85
C GLU A 56 -0.43 9.83 -1.82
N ALA A 57 0.90 9.95 -1.66
CA ALA A 57 1.74 10.77 -2.52
C ALA A 57 2.01 10.12 -3.89
N GLU A 58 2.32 8.82 -3.91
CA GLU A 58 2.70 8.09 -5.13
C GLU A 58 1.49 7.48 -5.86
N ARG A 59 0.46 7.08 -5.11
CA ARG A 59 -0.69 6.29 -5.58
C ARG A 59 -0.27 5.04 -6.38
N PRO A 60 0.41 4.06 -5.75
CA PRO A 60 0.94 2.89 -6.45
C PRO A 60 -0.15 2.09 -7.17
N LYS A 61 0.13 1.71 -8.43
CA LYS A 61 -0.84 0.98 -9.27
C LYS A 61 -1.04 -0.48 -8.86
N GLY A 62 -0.12 -1.05 -8.09
CA GLY A 62 -0.14 -2.47 -7.68
C GLY A 62 -0.11 -2.63 -6.16
N GLY A 63 -0.65 -3.76 -5.70
CA GLY A 63 -0.66 -4.16 -4.30
C GLY A 63 -1.64 -3.40 -3.40
N THR A 64 -1.55 -3.72 -2.10
CA THR A 64 -2.29 -3.07 -1.02
C THR A 64 -1.36 -2.24 -0.15
N TRP A 65 -1.70 -0.96 0.02
CA TRP A 65 -0.91 0.03 0.75
C TRP A 65 -1.78 0.67 1.83
N ALA A 66 -1.35 0.58 3.10
CA ALA A 66 -2.11 1.07 4.26
C ALA A 66 -3.61 0.67 4.25
N GLY A 67 -3.90 -0.55 3.79
CA GLY A 67 -5.26 -1.11 3.71
C GLY A 67 -6.09 -0.60 2.54
N ARG A 68 -5.46 0.00 1.52
CA ARG A 68 -6.10 0.54 0.32
C ARG A 68 -5.41 0.04 -0.94
N SER A 69 -6.17 -0.11 -2.02
CA SER A 69 -5.62 -0.23 -3.37
C SER A 69 -5.84 1.09 -4.11
N TYR A 70 -4.83 1.55 -4.82
CA TYR A 70 -4.91 2.75 -5.67
C TYR A 70 -5.01 2.40 -7.15
N ARG A 71 -5.30 1.13 -7.48
CA ARG A 71 -5.70 0.74 -8.85
C ARG A 71 -6.76 1.71 -9.31
N THR A 72 -6.46 2.47 -10.36
CA THR A 72 -7.49 3.21 -11.06
C THR A 72 -8.43 2.16 -11.59
N THR A 73 -9.67 2.14 -11.09
CA THR A 73 -10.76 1.44 -11.76
C THR A 73 -10.79 1.99 -13.18
N GLN A 74 -10.14 1.32 -14.12
CA GLN A 74 -10.73 1.23 -15.45
C GLN A 74 -12.09 0.61 -15.17
N SER A 75 -13.11 1.47 -15.13
CA SER A 75 -14.48 1.04 -15.29
C SER A 75 -14.46 -0.06 -16.35
N ARG A 76 -14.95 -1.25 -16.02
CA ARG A 76 -15.40 -2.21 -17.03
C ARG A 76 -16.44 -1.47 -17.88
N GLN A 77 -16.00 -0.75 -18.91
CA GLN A 77 -16.85 -0.37 -20.02
C GLN A 77 -16.97 -1.62 -20.90
N ASN A 78 -17.71 -2.60 -20.38
CA ASN A 78 -18.43 -3.52 -21.25
C ASN A 78 -19.79 -2.86 -21.51
N LYS A 79 -19.95 -2.21 -22.67
CA LYS A 79 -21.20 -2.20 -23.43
C LYS A 79 -20.91 -3.06 -24.65
N GLN A 80 -21.33 -4.33 -24.59
CA GLN A 80 -22.43 -4.90 -25.39
C GLN A 80 -21.99 -5.15 -26.84
#